data_AF-A0AA49GB28-F1
#
_entry.id   AF-A0AA49GB28-F1
#
_cell.length_a   1.000
_cell.length_b   1.000
_cell.length_c   1.000
_cell.angle_alpha   90.00
_cell.angle_beta   90.00
_cell.angle_gamma   90.00
#
_symmetry.space_group_name_H-M   'P 1'
#
loop_
_entity.id
_entity.type
_entity.pdbx_description
1 polymer ?
#
loop_
_entity_poly.entity_id
_entity_poly.type
_entity_poly.pdbx_seq_one_letter_code
_entity_poly.pdbx_strand_id
1 'polypeptide(L)'
;MKLFNKLYLFLFVALAFACDPYEETFQEIEESTPGPIANIEITLNDDDYALLEEVEGAESVAQYGNFDNEEDVREFIPMILSQKYPLFDNKSLVTVNYDFYRGRADEVETVY
;
A
#
# COMPACT_ATOMS: atom_id res chain seq x y z
N MET A 1 47.70 42.72 -21.27
CA MET A 1 46.52 43.12 -20.46
C MET A 1 45.16 42.97 -21.16
N LYS A 2 45.06 42.71 -22.48
CA LYS A 2 43.75 42.50 -23.16
C LYS A 2 43.19 41.07 -23.06
N LEU A 3 44.03 40.08 -22.73
CA LEU A 3 43.62 38.67 -22.59
C LEU A 3 42.87 38.40 -21.27
N PHE A 4 43.28 39.07 -20.19
CA PHE A 4 42.63 38.97 -18.88
C PHE A 4 41.19 39.52 -18.87
N ASN A 5 40.91 40.56 -19.66
CA ASN A 5 39.55 41.11 -19.78
C ASN A 5 38.60 40.16 -20.53
N LYS A 6 39.14 39.39 -21.51
CA LYS A 6 38.38 38.35 -22.21
C LYS A 6 38.16 37.11 -21.32
N LEU A 7 39.12 36.80 -20.46
CA LEU A 7 39.00 35.71 -19.47
C LEU A 7 37.91 36.01 -18.44
N TYR A 8 37.82 37.28 -17.99
CA TYR A 8 36.78 37.72 -17.05
C TYR A 8 35.39 37.71 -17.68
N LEU A 9 35.28 38.12 -18.95
CA LEU A 9 34.03 38.08 -19.71
C LEU A 9 33.52 36.65 -19.90
N PHE A 10 34.41 35.68 -20.12
CA PHE A 10 34.04 34.28 -20.31
C PHE A 10 33.62 33.61 -18.99
N LEU A 11 34.24 33.98 -17.86
CA LEU A 11 33.89 33.52 -16.52
C LEU A 11 32.50 34.01 -16.08
N PHE A 12 32.13 35.24 -16.45
CA PHE A 12 30.84 35.84 -16.09
C PHE A 12 29.65 35.20 -16.82
N VAL A 13 29.86 34.72 -18.06
CA VAL A 13 28.83 34.02 -18.84
C VAL A 13 28.58 32.61 -18.30
N ALA A 14 29.60 31.94 -17.75
CA ALA A 14 29.45 30.61 -17.16
C ALA A 14 28.61 30.62 -15.86
N LEU A 15 28.68 31.69 -15.06
CA LEU A 15 27.84 31.83 -13.86
C LEU A 15 26.36 32.09 -14.17
N ALA A 16 26.02 32.58 -15.36
CA ALA A 16 24.64 32.86 -15.76
C ALA A 16 23.85 31.59 -16.14
N PHE A 17 24.54 30.47 -16.41
CA PHE A 17 23.92 29.16 -16.66
C PHE A 17 23.91 28.25 -15.42
N ALA A 18 24.39 28.73 -14.27
CA ALA A 18 24.34 28.01 -13.00
C ALA A 18 22.98 28.15 -12.27
N CYS A 19 22.05 28.93 -12.83
CA CYS A 19 20.65 28.86 -12.41
C CYS A 19 20.05 27.62 -13.09
N ASP A 20 20.16 26.50 -12.38
CA ASP A 20 19.66 25.20 -12.81
C ASP A 20 18.12 25.20 -12.68
N PRO A 21 17.36 25.23 -13.78
CA PRO A 21 15.89 25.26 -13.73
C PRO A 21 15.30 23.93 -13.27
N TYR A 22 16.15 22.98 -12.84
CA TYR A 22 15.74 21.66 -12.40
C TYR A 22 15.19 21.70 -10.97
N GLU A 23 15.74 22.51 -10.06
CA GLU A 23 15.38 22.48 -8.63
C GLU A 23 13.89 22.81 -8.36
N GLU A 24 13.31 23.77 -9.09
CA GLU A 24 11.90 24.16 -8.91
C GLU A 24 10.92 23.05 -9.35
N THR A 25 11.31 22.17 -10.28
CA THR A 25 10.39 21.13 -10.80
C THR A 25 10.28 19.89 -9.90
N PHE A 26 11.27 19.62 -9.03
CA PHE A 26 11.22 18.48 -8.11
C PHE A 26 10.62 18.82 -6.75
N GLN A 27 10.68 20.11 -6.35
CA GLN A 27 10.13 20.55 -5.07
C GLN A 27 8.59 20.50 -5.03
N GLU A 28 7.92 20.81 -6.15
CA GLU A 28 6.45 20.76 -6.22
C GLU A 28 5.88 19.32 -6.16
N ILE A 29 6.67 18.31 -6.51
CA ILE A 29 6.23 16.91 -6.51
C ILE A 29 6.36 16.27 -5.12
N GLU A 30 7.32 16.72 -4.30
CA GLU A 30 7.43 16.24 -2.90
C GLU A 30 6.34 16.83 -1.99
N GLU A 31 5.90 18.06 -2.24
CA GLU A 31 4.80 18.68 -1.48
C GLU A 31 3.41 18.24 -1.95
N SER A 32 3.25 17.87 -3.22
CA SER A 32 2.07 17.15 -3.71
C SER A 32 2.31 15.66 -3.50
N THR A 33 2.16 15.16 -2.28
CA THR A 33 1.95 13.71 -2.10
C THR A 33 0.70 13.38 -2.90
N PRO A 34 0.80 12.68 -4.05
CA PRO A 34 -0.39 12.22 -4.72
C PRO A 34 -1.03 11.30 -3.69
N GLY A 35 -2.26 11.58 -3.29
CA GLY A 35 -3.05 10.61 -2.53
C GLY A 35 -2.96 9.24 -3.19
N PRO A 36 -3.18 8.15 -2.43
CA PRO A 36 -2.95 6.78 -2.91
C PRO A 36 -3.45 6.61 -4.35
N ILE A 37 -2.54 6.13 -5.22
CA ILE A 37 -2.61 6.24 -6.68
C ILE A 37 -3.81 5.44 -7.25
N ALA A 38 -4.47 4.62 -6.42
CA ALA A 38 -5.79 4.06 -6.67
C ALA A 38 -6.45 3.69 -5.34
N ASN A 39 -7.75 3.97 -5.21
CA ASN A 39 -8.59 3.28 -4.24
C ASN A 39 -8.97 1.93 -4.86
N ILE A 40 -8.35 0.84 -4.38
CA ILE A 40 -8.58 -0.49 -4.92
C ILE A 40 -9.53 -1.23 -3.98
N GLU A 41 -10.70 -1.61 -4.48
CA GLU A 41 -11.63 -2.46 -3.74
C GLU A 41 -11.45 -3.92 -4.14
N ILE A 42 -11.28 -4.80 -3.16
CA ILE A 42 -11.07 -6.23 -3.34
C ILE A 42 -12.06 -6.97 -2.48
N THR A 43 -12.71 -7.98 -3.06
CA THR A 43 -13.55 -8.92 -2.30
C THR A 43 -12.87 -10.28 -2.35
N LEU A 44 -12.54 -10.82 -1.18
CA LEU A 44 -11.94 -12.14 -1.08
C LEU A 44 -12.94 -13.22 -1.51
N ASN A 45 -12.41 -14.28 -2.11
CA ASN A 45 -13.17 -15.47 -2.48
C ASN A 45 -12.48 -16.73 -1.93
N ASP A 46 -13.08 -17.90 -2.14
CA ASP A 46 -12.57 -19.17 -1.63
C ASP A 46 -11.10 -19.43 -2.02
N ASP A 47 -10.69 -19.07 -3.25
CA ASP A 47 -9.30 -19.22 -3.72
C ASP A 47 -8.33 -18.34 -2.94
N ASP A 48 -8.78 -17.17 -2.47
CA ASP A 48 -7.96 -16.25 -1.68
C ASP A 48 -7.70 -16.77 -0.27
N TYR A 49 -8.69 -17.42 0.34
CA TYR A 49 -8.53 -18.08 1.62
C TYR A 49 -7.66 -19.34 1.51
N ALA A 50 -7.72 -20.06 0.39
CA ALA A 50 -6.88 -21.23 0.14
C ALA A 50 -5.37 -20.91 0.14
N LEU A 51 -4.97 -19.65 -0.05
CA LEU A 51 -3.57 -19.22 0.10
C LEU A 51 -3.01 -19.40 1.52
N LEU A 52 -3.89 -19.67 2.49
CA LEU A 52 -3.53 -19.88 3.90
C LEU A 52 -3.48 -21.37 4.29
N GLU A 53 -3.72 -22.32 3.38
CA GLU A 53 -3.81 -23.75 3.70
C GLU A 53 -2.54 -24.31 4.36
N GLU A 54 -1.37 -23.79 4.01
CA GLU A 54 -0.07 -24.20 4.58
C GLU A 54 0.44 -23.26 5.69
N VAL A 55 -0.38 -22.29 6.11
CA VAL A 55 -0.01 -21.31 7.15
C VAL A 55 -0.45 -21.83 8.53
N GLU A 56 0.52 -22.03 9.42
CA GLU A 56 0.28 -22.44 10.81
C GLU A 56 -0.67 -21.45 11.50
N GLY A 57 -1.76 -21.96 12.07
CA GLY A 57 -2.77 -21.16 12.78
C GLY A 57 -3.86 -20.57 11.89
N ALA A 58 -3.76 -20.69 10.56
CA ALA A 58 -4.76 -20.20 9.62
C ALA A 58 -5.62 -21.33 9.01
N GLU A 59 -5.50 -22.56 9.52
CA GLU A 59 -6.12 -23.75 8.92
C GLU A 59 -7.66 -23.65 8.92
N SER A 60 -8.24 -23.06 9.98
CA SER A 60 -9.68 -22.81 10.06
C SER A 60 -10.14 -21.80 9.01
N VAL A 61 -9.40 -20.71 8.83
CA VAL A 61 -9.70 -19.66 7.85
C VAL A 61 -9.64 -20.22 6.44
N ALA A 62 -8.57 -20.97 6.11
CA ALA A 62 -8.43 -21.64 4.83
C ALA A 62 -9.54 -22.67 4.57
N GLN A 63 -9.90 -23.45 5.59
CA GLN A 63 -10.90 -24.51 5.45
C GLN A 63 -12.33 -23.97 5.29
N TYR A 64 -12.70 -22.92 6.03
CA TYR A 64 -14.07 -22.42 6.06
C TYR A 64 -14.31 -21.19 5.17
N GLY A 65 -13.25 -20.59 4.62
CA GLY A 65 -13.36 -19.41 3.76
C GLY A 65 -13.92 -18.19 4.49
N ASN A 66 -13.67 -18.07 5.80
CA ASN A 66 -14.14 -16.93 6.59
C ASN A 66 -13.27 -16.72 7.84
N PHE A 67 -13.37 -15.53 8.41
CA PHE A 67 -12.80 -15.19 9.72
C PHE A 67 -13.87 -15.29 10.81
N ASP A 68 -13.49 -15.66 12.03
CA ASP A 68 -14.41 -15.67 13.19
C ASP A 68 -13.95 -14.75 14.34
N ASN A 69 -12.77 -14.14 14.20
CA ASN A 69 -12.19 -13.22 15.17
C ASN A 69 -11.39 -12.10 14.47
N GLU A 70 -11.24 -10.96 15.15
CA GLU A 70 -10.55 -9.78 14.60
C GLU A 70 -9.02 -9.90 14.58
N GLU A 71 -8.45 -10.85 15.31
CA GLU A 71 -7.01 -11.08 15.36
C GLU A 71 -6.54 -11.69 14.03
N ASP A 72 -7.19 -12.76 13.59
CA ASP A 72 -6.93 -13.43 12.32
C ASP A 72 -7.13 -12.50 11.12
N VAL A 73 -8.14 -11.61 11.18
CA VAL A 73 -8.36 -10.59 10.13
C VAL A 73 -7.13 -9.70 9.97
N ARG A 74 -6.56 -9.24 11.08
CA ARG A 74 -5.37 -8.37 11.08
C ARG A 74 -4.11 -9.13 10.66
N GLU A 75 -4.02 -10.40 11.00
CA GLU A 75 -2.84 -11.21 10.72
C GLU A 75 -2.82 -11.71 9.27
N PHE A 76 -3.94 -12.22 8.78
CA PHE A 76 -3.95 -13.01 7.55
C PHE A 76 -4.36 -12.24 6.30
N ILE A 77 -5.15 -11.17 6.40
CA ILE A 77 -5.44 -10.31 5.22
C ILE A 77 -4.15 -9.75 4.61
N PRO A 78 -3.19 -9.19 5.38
CA PRO A 78 -1.92 -8.73 4.81
C PRO A 78 -1.15 -9.84 4.09
N MET A 79 -1.17 -11.07 4.62
CA MET A 79 -0.51 -12.21 3.97
C MET A 79 -1.18 -12.55 2.63
N ILE A 80 -2.51 -12.68 2.59
CA ILE A 80 -3.27 -12.88 1.34
C ILE A 80 -2.90 -11.81 0.30
N LEU A 81 -2.93 -10.53 0.70
CA LEU A 81 -2.64 -9.42 -0.20
C LEU A 81 -1.19 -9.47 -0.72
N SER A 82 -0.22 -9.77 0.14
CA SER A 82 1.19 -9.85 -0.28
C SER A 82 1.46 -11.01 -1.26
N GLN A 83 0.75 -12.12 -1.11
CA GLN A 83 0.88 -13.28 -1.99
C GLN A 83 0.20 -13.03 -3.35
N LYS A 84 -1.02 -12.49 -3.35
CA LYS A 84 -1.83 -12.30 -4.56
C LYS A 84 -1.45 -11.03 -5.33
N TYR A 85 -1.05 -9.98 -4.63
CA TYR A 85 -0.75 -8.67 -5.19
C TYR A 85 0.65 -8.17 -4.77
N PRO A 86 1.72 -8.84 -5.22
CA PRO A 86 3.09 -8.49 -4.82
C PRO A 86 3.55 -7.10 -5.27
N LEU A 87 2.79 -6.44 -6.15
CA LEU A 87 3.04 -5.08 -6.63
C LEU A 87 2.36 -4.00 -5.76
N PHE A 88 1.50 -4.39 -4.81
CA PHE A 88 0.94 -3.42 -3.88
C PHE A 88 2.05 -2.94 -2.95
N ASP A 89 2.40 -1.68 -3.10
CA ASP A 89 3.38 -1.01 -2.28
C ASP A 89 2.70 -0.18 -1.18
N ASN A 90 3.53 0.44 -0.35
CA ASN A 90 3.13 1.25 0.80
C ASN A 90 2.28 2.48 0.43
N LYS A 91 2.09 2.76 -0.87
CA LYS A 91 1.30 3.88 -1.39
C LYS A 91 -0.05 3.44 -1.94
N SER A 92 -0.35 2.14 -1.89
CA SER A 92 -1.63 1.58 -2.31
C SER A 92 -2.63 1.60 -1.16
N LEU A 93 -3.80 2.21 -1.35
CA LEU A 93 -4.90 2.14 -0.40
C LEU A 93 -5.92 1.12 -0.90
N VAL A 94 -6.04 0.03 -0.15
CA VAL A 94 -6.87 -1.13 -0.52
C VAL A 94 -7.99 -1.29 0.50
N THR A 95 -9.23 -1.35 0.03
CA THR A 95 -10.39 -1.75 0.83
C THR A 95 -10.68 -3.22 0.57
N VAL A 96 -10.64 -4.03 1.62
CA VAL A 96 -10.87 -5.48 1.53
C VAL A 96 -12.22 -5.84 2.14
N ASN A 97 -13.09 -6.46 1.33
CA ASN A 97 -14.30 -7.13 1.79
C ASN A 97 -13.99 -8.61 2.00
N TYR A 98 -14.44 -9.14 3.13
CA TYR A 98 -14.16 -10.51 3.55
C TYR A 98 -15.36 -11.10 4.30
N ASP A 99 -15.45 -12.43 4.31
CA ASP A 99 -16.47 -13.16 5.05
C ASP A 99 -16.10 -13.27 6.53
N PHE A 100 -17.05 -12.92 7.41
CA PHE A 100 -16.89 -12.97 8.85
C PHE A 100 -18.04 -13.73 9.52
N TYR A 101 -17.72 -14.85 10.14
CA TYR A 101 -18.67 -15.69 10.85
C TYR A 101 -18.89 -15.18 12.29
N ARG A 102 -20.15 -14.93 12.65
CA ARG A 102 -20.53 -14.43 13.99
C ARG A 102 -21.26 -15.45 14.87
N GLY A 103 -21.39 -16.69 14.41
CA GLY A 103 -22.21 -17.70 15.09
C GLY A 103 -23.68 -17.32 15.18
N ARG A 104 -24.49 -18.26 15.66
CA ARG A 104 -25.87 -18.03 16.08
C ARG A 104 -25.94 -18.18 17.59
N ALA A 105 -26.43 -17.17 18.30
CA ALA A 105 -26.80 -17.32 19.71
C ALA A 105 -28.18 -17.98 19.77
N ASP A 106 -28.24 -19.26 20.12
CA ASP A 106 -29.52 -19.91 20.41
C ASP A 106 -29.87 -19.64 21.89
N GLU A 107 -30.90 -18.82 22.11
CA GLU A 107 -31.48 -18.61 23.43
C GLU A 107 -32.31 -19.84 23.80
N VAL A 108 -31.85 -20.60 24.79
CA VAL A 108 -32.61 -21.74 25.31
C VAL A 108 -33.49 -21.23 26.46
N GLU A 109 -34.75 -20.92 26.18
CA GLU A 109 -35.76 -20.72 27.22
C GLU A 109 -36.05 -22.06 27.91
N THR A 110 -35.58 -22.23 29.15
CA THR A 110 -36.02 -23.33 30.01
C THR A 110 -37.18 -22.87 30.88
N VAL A 111 -38.35 -23.49 30.70
CA VAL A 111 -39.50 -23.32 31.58
C VAL A 111 -39.35 -24.30 32.75
N TYR A 112 -39.33 -23.78 33.99
CA TYR A 112 -39.48 -24.57 35.22
C TYR A 112 -40.92 -24.54 35.72
#